data_AF-A0A353KRJ6-F1
#
_entry.id   AF-A0A353KRJ6-F1
#
_cell.length_a   1.000
_cell.length_b   1.000
_cell.length_c   1.000
_cell.angle_alpha   90.00
_cell.angle_beta   90.00
_cell.angle_gamma   90.00
#
_symmetry.space_group_name_H-M   'P 1'
#
loop_
_entity.id
_entity.type
_entity.pdbx_description
1 polymer ?
#
loop_
_entity_poly.entity_id
_entity_poly.type
_entity_poly.pdbx_seq_one_letter_code
_entity_poly.pdbx_strand_id
1 'polypeptide(L)' 'MKADASLQKIKLLVLYDILYRYTDEEHPLNTDEIIELLTEKSIRVTRKVLREDIKLLNACGYEVMEIKKKFY' A
#
# COMPACT_ATOMS: atom_id res chain seq x y z
N MET A 1 -6.00 15.36 21.19
CA MET A 1 -4.93 15.24 20.18
C MET A 1 -5.58 14.75 18.90
N LYS A 2 -5.71 15.62 17.87
CA LYS A 2 -6.25 15.18 16.57
C LYS A 2 -5.24 14.24 15.96
N ALA A 3 -5.62 12.98 15.71
CA ALA A 3 -4.80 12.07 14.92
C ALA A 3 -4.49 12.76 13.59
N ASP A 4 -3.20 12.78 13.26
CA ASP A 4 -2.60 13.66 12.27
C ASP A 4 -3.09 13.32 10.84
N ALA A 5 -4.21 13.93 10.45
CA ALA A 5 -4.85 13.68 9.15
C ALA A 5 -3.91 13.98 7.97
N SER A 6 -2.92 14.85 8.18
CA SER A 6 -1.86 15.15 7.19
C SER A 6 -0.92 13.96 7.00
N LEU A 7 -0.52 13.30 8.10
CA LEU A 7 0.29 12.07 8.04
C LEU A 7 -0.42 10.94 7.27
N GLN A 8 -1.74 10.81 7.43
CA GLN A 8 -2.52 9.81 6.70
C GLN A 8 -2.59 10.09 5.19
N LYS A 9 -2.67 11.38 4.80
CA LYS A 9 -2.60 11.79 3.39
C LYS A 9 -1.23 11.49 2.78
N ILE A 10 -0.15 11.83 3.50
CA ILE A 10 1.21 11.54 3.06
C ILE A 10 1.42 10.04 2.91
N LYS A 11 0.95 9.24 3.87
CA LYS A 11 0.98 7.77 3.80
C LYS A 11 0.34 7.24 2.52
N LEU A 12 -0.87 7.68 2.17
CA LEU A 12 -1.56 7.23 0.95
C LEU A 12 -0.78 7.60 -0.33
N LEU A 13 -0.22 8.81 -0.39
CA LEU A 13 0.62 9.24 -1.52
C LEU A 13 1.88 8.40 -1.64
N VAL A 14 2.52 8.07 -0.51
CA VAL A 14 3.72 7.23 -0.49
C VAL A 14 3.40 5.79 -0.87
N LEU A 15 2.30 5.23 -0.38
CA LEU A 15 1.82 3.90 -0.77
C LEU A 15 1.59 3.84 -2.28
N TYR A 16 0.92 4.83 -2.84
CA TYR A 16 0.69 4.91 -4.27
C TYR A 16 1.99 5.01 -5.06
N ASP A 17 2.96 5.83 -4.63
CA ASP A 17 4.28 5.92 -5.27
C ASP A 17 5.04 4.59 -5.23
N ILE A 18 4.94 3.82 -4.14
CA ILE A 18 5.53 2.48 -4.04
C ILE A 18 4.88 1.53 -5.05
N LEU A 19 3.55 1.47 -5.08
CA LEU A 19 2.82 0.62 -6.01
C LEU A 19 3.16 0.99 -7.46
N TYR A 20 3.19 2.27 -7.79
CA TYR A 20 3.45 2.72 -9.15
C TYR A 20 4.89 2.46 -9.63
N ARG A 21 5.89 2.55 -8.74
CA ARG A 21 7.31 2.42 -9.13
C ARG A 21 7.88 1.02 -9.02
N TYR A 22 7.34 0.22 -8.10
CA TYR A 22 7.93 -1.07 -7.73
C TYR A 22 6.99 -2.25 -7.96
N THR A 23 5.77 -2.02 -8.48
CA THR A 23 4.88 -3.10 -8.89
C THR A 23 4.47 -2.96 -10.35
N ASP A 24 4.48 -4.08 -11.05
CA ASP A 24 3.91 -4.24 -12.39
C ASP A 24 3.34 -5.66 -12.51
N GLU A 25 2.89 -6.05 -13.71
CA GLU A 25 2.29 -7.36 -13.96
C GLU A 25 3.29 -8.53 -13.76
N GLU A 26 4.58 -8.28 -13.95
CA GLU A 26 5.67 -9.27 -13.82
C GLU A 26 6.29 -9.26 -12.41
N HIS A 27 6.26 -8.12 -11.72
CA HIS A 27 6.90 -7.88 -10.43
C HIS A 27 5.87 -7.48 -9.36
N PRO A 28 4.99 -8.40 -8.93
CA PRO A 28 4.09 -8.12 -7.82
C PRO A 28 4.85 -8.08 -6.49
N LEU A 29 4.58 -7.05 -5.70
CA LEU A 29 5.04 -7.01 -4.30
C LEU A 29 4.02 -7.67 -3.38
N ASN A 30 4.50 -8.40 -2.40
CA ASN A 30 3.67 -8.93 -1.33
C ASN A 30 3.44 -7.87 -0.22
N THR A 31 2.47 -8.16 0.67
CA THR A 31 2.08 -7.22 1.72
C THR A 31 3.23 -6.85 2.65
N ASP A 32 4.14 -7.77 2.95
CA ASP A 32 5.26 -7.52 3.86
C ASP A 32 6.33 -6.65 3.19
N GLU A 33 6.64 -6.86 1.90
CA GLU A 33 7.54 -6.00 1.13
C GLU A 33 7.04 -4.55 1.07
N ILE A 34 5.73 -4.35 0.86
CA ILE A 34 5.14 -3.00 0.86
C ILE A 34 5.26 -2.36 2.25
N ILE A 35 5.09 -3.13 3.33
CA ILE A 35 5.25 -2.63 4.71
C ILE A 35 6.70 -2.25 5.01
N GLU A 36 7.67 -3.02 4.51
CA GLU A 36 9.10 -2.72 4.64
C GLU A 36 9.44 -1.41 3.92
N LEU A 37 9.01 -1.25 2.67
CA LEU A 37 9.23 -0.01 1.89
C LEU A 37 8.57 1.22 2.53
N LEU A 38 7.39 1.06 3.15
CA LEU A 38 6.76 2.13 3.93
C LEU A 38 7.58 2.44 5.20
N THR A 39 8.11 1.42 5.86
CA THR A 39 8.90 1.58 7.09
C THR A 39 10.23 2.28 6.82
N GLU A 40 10.88 2.01 5.69
CA GLU A 40 12.07 2.74 5.23
C GLU A 40 11.80 4.25 5.06
N LYS A 41 10.57 4.60 4.65
CA LYS A 41 10.10 5.99 4.54
C LYS A 41 9.55 6.53 5.86
N SER A 42 9.86 5.90 6.99
CA SER A 42 9.41 6.24 8.34
C SER A 42 7.89 6.15 8.57
N ILE A 43 7.19 5.35 7.76
CA ILE A 43 5.75 5.15 7.84
C ILE A 43 5.46 3.71 8.27
N ARG A 44 5.10 3.53 9.54
CA ARG A 44 4.75 2.20 10.08
C ARG A 44 3.26 1.94 9.93
N VAL A 45 2.90 0.86 9.23
CA VAL A 45 1.51 0.43 9.06
C VAL A 45 1.35 -1.05 9.41
N THR A 46 0.14 -1.43 9.79
CA THR A 46 -0.21 -2.85 9.99
C THR A 46 -0.81 -3.41 8.70
N ARG A 47 -0.74 -4.74 8.52
CA ARG A 47 -1.36 -5.43 7.37
C ARG A 47 -2.85 -5.09 7.18
N LYS A 48 -3.59 -4.89 8.30
CA LYS A 48 -5.01 -4.52 8.25
C LYS A 48 -5.20 -3.13 7.65
N VAL A 49 -4.43 -2.15 8.13
CA VAL A 49 -4.49 -0.76 7.64
C VAL A 49 -4.07 -0.69 6.18
N LEU A 50 -3.00 -1.40 5.79
CA LEU A 50 -2.55 -1.44 4.39
C LEU A 50 -3.66 -1.95 3.45
N ARG A 51 -4.37 -3.03 3.84
CA ARG A 51 -5.49 -3.55 3.05
C ARG A 51 -6.67 -2.57 2.98
N GLU A 52 -6.94 -1.83 4.05
CA GLU A 52 -7.96 -0.77 4.04
C GLU A 52 -7.57 0.39 3.11
N ASP A 53 -6.29 0.78 3.11
CA ASP A 53 -5.76 1.82 2.21
C ASP A 53 -5.82 1.38 0.74
N ILE A 54 -5.46 0.13 0.43
CA ILE A 54 -5.57 -0.42 -0.93
C ILE A 54 -7.04 -0.45 -1.39
N LYS A 55 -7.97 -0.86 -0.52
CA LYS A 55 -9.41 -0.79 -0.82
C LYS A 55 -9.87 0.64 -1.08
N LEU A 56 -9.36 1.61 -0.33
CA LEU A 56 -9.67 3.01 -0.53
C LEU A 56 -9.15 3.52 -1.88
N LEU A 57 -7.90 3.17 -2.25
CA LEU A 57 -7.35 3.48 -3.57
C LEU A 57 -8.23 2.90 -4.69
N ASN A 58 -8.66 1.65 -4.56
CA ASN A 58 -9.58 1.02 -5.51
C ASN A 58 -10.94 1.70 -5.58
N ALA A 59 -11.52 2.08 -4.44
CA ALA A 59 -12.77 2.83 -4.39
C ALA A 59 -12.67 4.22 -5.03
N CYS A 60 -11.45 4.80 -5.08
CA CYS A 60 -11.14 6.04 -5.76
C CYS A 60 -10.79 5.87 -7.25
N GLY A 61 -10.73 4.65 -7.78
CA GLY A 61 -10.50 4.38 -9.21
C GLY A 61 -9.04 4.12 -9.61
N TYR A 62 -8.14 3.79 -8.66
CA TYR A 62 -6.73 3.52 -8.96
C TYR A 62 -6.40 2.06 -9.35
N GLU A 63 -7.38 1.15 -9.27
CA GLU A 63 -7.29 -0.24 -9.78
C GLU A 63 -6.01 -1.04 -9.40
N VAL A 64 -5.63 -1.01 -8.12
CA VAL A 64 -4.58 -1.85 -7.54
C VAL A 64 -5.01 -3.33 -7.53
N MET A 65 -4.27 -4.15 -8.28
CA MET A 65 -4.55 -5.58 -8.49
C MET A 65 -3.91 -6.45 -7.39
N GLU A 66 -4.61 -7.51 -6.98
CA GLU A 66 -4.09 -8.51 -6.03
C GLU A 66 -3.83 -9.84 -6.75
N ILE A 67 -2.57 -10.31 -6.73
CA ILE A 67 -2.22 -11.63 -7.26
C ILE A 67 -2.41 -12.69 -6.16
N LYS A 68 -3.42 -13.54 -6.34
CA LYS A 68 -3.62 -14.73 -5.50
C LYS A 68 -2.81 -15.88 -6.08
N LYS A 69 -1.63 -16.17 -5.51
CA LYS A 69 -0.91 -17.41 -5.82
C LYS A 69 -1.78 -18.59 -5.39
N LYS A 70 -2.26 -19.38 -6.36
CA LYS A 70 -2.87 -20.69 -6.11
C LYS A 70 -1.74 -21.66 -5.82
N PHE A 71 -1.68 -22.18 -4.61
CA PHE A 71 -0.86 -23.35 -4.31
C PHE A 71 -1.61 -24.57 -4.85
N TYR A 72 -0.99 -25.29 -5.79
CA TYR A 72 -1.43 -26.60 -6.28
C TYR A 72 -0.73 -27.70 -5.49
#